data_AF-A0A0V0HF08-F1
#
_entry.id   AF-A0A0V0HF08-F1
#
_cell.length_a   1.000
_cell.length_b   1.000
_cell.length_c   1.000
_cell.angle_alpha   90.00
_cell.angle_beta   90.00
_cell.angle_gamma   90.00
#
_symmetry.space_group_name_H-M   'P 1'
#
loop_
_entity.id
_entity.type
_entity.pdbx_description
1 polymer ?
#
loop_
_entity_poly.entity_id
_entity_poly.type
_entity_poly.pdbx_seq_one_letter_code
_entity_poly.pdbx_strand_id
1 'polypeptide(L)'
;MAYASLISLMTTIKSLLMTSNSPMQSLICDHREELWAIHEKVSSLAVFLNNFEKNNVSGEMTFLEVQVKEIASAVEYTIQLRLTEIEMANSKSQNKRTRRNFHHSLQQVAVDIDCVRKESNKDSR
;
A
#
# COMPACT_ATOMS: atom_id res chain seq x y z
N MET A 1 12.57 -1.68 -12.07
CA MET A 1 11.52 -0.62 -12.08
C MET A 1 10.54 -0.72 -10.91
N ALA A 2 10.21 -1.93 -10.46
CA ALA A 2 9.24 -2.15 -9.39
C ALA A 2 9.65 -1.55 -8.03
N TYR A 3 10.96 -1.56 -7.72
CA TYR A 3 11.50 -0.93 -6.51
C TYR A 3 11.16 0.57 -6.43
N ALA A 4 11.29 1.31 -7.54
CA ALA A 4 10.93 2.73 -7.58
C ALA A 4 9.44 2.96 -7.30
N SER A 5 8.56 2.08 -7.80
CA SER A 5 7.11 2.12 -7.51
C SER A 5 6.82 1.91 -6.02
N LEU A 6 7.52 0.98 -5.35
CA LEU A 6 7.36 0.79 -3.90
C LEU A 6 7.88 1.99 -3.10
N ILE A 7 9.03 2.57 -3.48
CA ILE A 7 9.57 3.76 -2.82
C ILE A 7 8.62 4.95 -2.99
N SER A 8 8.03 5.11 -4.17
CA SER A 8 6.98 6.10 -4.42
C SER A 8 5.79 5.88 -3.50
N LEU A 9 5.27 4.65 -3.44
CA LEU A 9 4.15 4.30 -2.58
C LEU A 9 4.44 4.54 -1.09
N MET A 10 5.62 4.12 -0.60
CA MET A 10 6.05 4.38 0.79
C MET A 10 6.06 5.88 1.07
N THR A 11 6.58 6.68 0.13
CA THR A 11 6.64 8.13 0.26
C THR A 11 5.23 8.74 0.29
N THR A 12 4.31 8.26 -0.54
CA THR A 12 2.89 8.68 -0.54
C THR A 12 2.23 8.37 0.80
N ILE A 13 2.35 7.14 1.31
CA ILE A 13 1.75 6.73 2.59
C ILE A 13 2.36 7.54 3.75
N LYS A 14 3.68 7.72 3.75
CA LYS A 14 4.39 8.51 4.78
C LYS A 14 3.97 9.97 4.75
N SER A 15 3.84 10.57 3.57
CA SER A 15 3.32 11.93 3.40
C SER A 15 1.92 12.05 4.00
N LEU A 16 1.05 11.07 3.70
CA LEU A 16 -0.31 11.01 4.25
C LEU A 16 -0.30 10.97 5.78
N LEU A 17 0.55 10.14 6.38
CA LEU A 17 0.72 10.02 7.84
C LEU A 17 1.32 11.28 8.49
N MET A 18 2.16 12.03 7.77
CA MET A 18 2.87 13.21 8.28
C MET A 18 2.09 14.51 8.09
N THR A 19 1.00 14.51 7.31
CA THR A 19 0.22 15.72 7.05
C THR A 19 -0.53 16.12 8.33
N SER A 20 0.08 16.99 9.14
CA SER A 20 -0.37 17.29 10.51
C SER A 20 -1.40 18.42 10.62
N ASN A 21 -1.60 19.21 9.55
CA ASN A 21 -2.43 20.43 9.59
C ASN A 21 -3.47 20.50 8.44
N SER A 22 -3.75 19.38 7.76
CA SER A 22 -4.71 19.36 6.65
C SER A 22 -6.08 18.81 7.08
N PRO A 23 -7.16 19.17 6.36
CA PRO A 23 -8.45 18.50 6.50
C PRO A 23 -8.32 16.98 6.40
N MET A 24 -7.38 16.49 5.58
CA MET A 24 -7.10 15.06 5.42
C MET A 24 -6.65 14.36 6.69
N GLN A 25 -6.02 15.06 7.65
CA GLN A 25 -5.61 14.44 8.91
C GLN A 25 -6.82 13.95 9.72
N SER A 26 -7.93 14.71 9.72
CA SER A 26 -9.19 14.31 10.37
C SER A 26 -9.81 13.08 9.70
N LEU A 27 -9.57 12.91 8.40
CA LEU A 27 -10.11 11.79 7.60
C LEU A 27 -9.39 10.48 7.92
N ILE A 28 -8.09 10.55 8.22
CA ILE A 28 -7.22 9.38 8.44
C ILE A 28 -6.87 9.11 9.90
N CYS A 29 -7.28 9.98 10.85
CA CYS A 29 -6.85 9.87 12.25
C CYS A 29 -7.16 8.50 12.87
N ASP A 30 -8.36 7.97 12.61
CA ASP A 30 -8.80 6.65 13.08
C ASP A 30 -8.16 5.47 12.32
N HIS A 31 -7.36 5.75 11.28
CA HIS A 31 -6.80 4.76 10.35
C HIS A 31 -5.27 4.81 10.27
N ARG A 32 -4.63 5.55 11.20
CA ARG A 32 -3.18 5.75 11.21
C ARG A 32 -2.42 4.44 11.42
N GLU A 33 -2.92 3.57 12.28
CA GLU A 33 -2.27 2.30 12.60
C GLU A 33 -2.27 1.36 11.39
N GLU A 34 -3.37 1.29 10.66
CA GLU A 34 -3.51 0.49 9.45
C GLU A 34 -2.64 1.03 8.32
N LEU A 35 -2.60 2.35 8.12
CA LEU A 35 -1.69 2.99 7.16
C LEU A 35 -0.23 2.76 7.52
N TRP A 36 0.11 2.81 8.81
CA TRP A 36 1.46 2.47 9.29
C TRP A 36 1.80 1.00 9.02
N ALA A 37 0.87 0.09 9.28
CA ALA A 37 1.06 -1.34 9.01
C ALA A 37 1.29 -1.61 7.52
N ILE A 38 0.57 -0.92 6.63
CA ILE A 38 0.81 -1.00 5.17
C ILE A 38 2.20 -0.44 4.84
N HIS A 39 2.59 0.72 5.40
CA HIS A 39 3.93 1.29 5.20
C HIS A 39 5.04 0.29 5.56
N GLU A 40 4.95 -0.38 6.71
CA GLU A 40 5.93 -1.39 7.13
C GLU A 40 5.95 -2.60 6.20
N LYS A 41 4.79 -3.06 5.73
CA LYS A 41 4.71 -4.17 4.76
C LYS A 41 5.34 -3.81 3.42
N VAL A 42 5.05 -2.63 2.89
CA VAL A 42 5.66 -2.11 1.64
C VAL A 42 7.18 -1.95 1.82
N SER A 43 7.63 -1.46 2.98
CA SER A 43 9.05 -1.38 3.32
C SER A 43 9.73 -2.75 3.33
N SER A 44 9.11 -3.74 3.98
CA SER A 44 9.60 -5.11 3.98
C SER A 44 9.68 -5.70 2.56
N LEU A 45 8.73 -5.37 1.69
CA LEU A 45 8.72 -5.82 0.29
C LEU A 45 9.83 -5.15 -0.52
N ALA A 46 10.07 -3.86 -0.30
CA ALA A 46 11.15 -3.11 -0.97
C ALA A 46 12.53 -3.67 -0.58
N VAL A 47 12.75 -3.97 0.69
CA VAL A 47 14.00 -4.60 1.17
C VAL A 47 14.17 -6.00 0.56
N PHE A 48 13.10 -6.78 0.50
CA PHE A 48 13.12 -8.10 -0.13
C PHE A 48 13.55 -8.02 -1.60
N LEU A 49 12.97 -7.12 -2.39
CA LEU A 49 13.32 -6.95 -3.80
C LEU A 49 14.75 -6.49 -4.01
N ASN A 50 15.22 -5.54 -3.19
CA ASN A 50 16.60 -5.06 -3.27
C ASN A 50 17.61 -6.18 -2.96
N ASN A 51 17.28 -7.08 -2.04
CA ASN A 51 18.12 -8.25 -1.74
C ASN A 51 18.03 -9.31 -2.85
N PHE A 52 16.85 -9.50 -3.44
CA PHE A 52 16.62 -10.44 -4.55
C PHE A 52 17.40 -10.01 -5.80
N GLU A 53 17.36 -8.73 -6.16
CA GLU A 53 18.12 -8.14 -7.28
C GLU A 53 19.63 -8.37 -7.14
N LYS A 54 20.18 -8.20 -5.93
CA LYS A 54 21.62 -8.41 -5.67
C LYS A 54 22.07 -9.86 -5.76
N ASN A 55 21.17 -10.81 -5.53
CA ASN A 55 21.48 -12.24 -5.46
C ASN A 55 21.12 -13.00 -6.74
N ASN A 56 20.44 -12.38 -7.69
CA ASN A 56 19.97 -13.06 -8.90
C ASN A 56 21.01 -13.11 -10.02
N VAL A 57 21.29 -14.33 -10.48
CA VAL A 57 22.11 -14.64 -11.66
C VAL A 57 21.22 -14.97 -12.89
N SER A 58 19.89 -14.96 -12.75
CA SER A 58 18.93 -15.54 -13.70
C SER A 58 17.67 -14.67 -13.90
N GLY A 59 17.06 -14.76 -15.09
CA GLY A 59 15.93 -13.96 -15.58
C GLY A 59 14.55 -14.17 -14.91
N GLU A 60 14.49 -14.72 -13.70
CA GLU A 60 13.27 -14.83 -12.87
C GLU A 60 12.75 -13.47 -12.34
N MET A 61 13.57 -12.43 -12.46
CA MET A 61 13.29 -11.09 -11.96
C MET A 61 12.05 -10.44 -12.59
N THR A 62 11.72 -10.75 -13.84
CA THR A 62 10.64 -10.07 -14.59
C THR A 62 9.23 -10.38 -14.07
N PHE A 63 8.94 -11.62 -13.66
CA PHE A 63 7.61 -11.97 -13.17
C PHE A 63 7.29 -11.29 -11.83
N LEU A 64 8.24 -11.33 -10.90
CA LEU A 64 8.11 -10.68 -9.61
C LEU A 64 8.03 -9.15 -9.74
N GLU A 65 8.82 -8.55 -10.63
CA GLU A 65 8.74 -7.10 -10.89
C GLU A 65 7.36 -6.67 -11.37
N VAL A 66 6.71 -7.44 -12.24
CA VAL A 66 5.36 -7.15 -12.73
C VAL A 66 4.35 -7.20 -11.57
N GLN A 67 4.35 -8.28 -10.79
CA GLN A 67 3.44 -8.43 -9.65
C GLN A 67 3.59 -7.30 -8.63
N VAL A 68 4.84 -6.93 -8.30
CA VAL A 68 5.12 -5.84 -7.36
C VAL A 68 4.61 -4.50 -7.89
N LYS A 69 4.77 -4.25 -9.19
CA LYS A 69 4.29 -3.01 -9.80
C LYS A 69 2.76 -2.94 -9.76
N GLU A 70 2.10 -4.03 -10.11
CA GLU A 70 0.64 -4.13 -10.09
C GLU A 70 0.10 -3.90 -8.68
N ILE A 71 0.68 -4.56 -7.67
CA ILE A 71 0.23 -4.36 -6.29
C ILE A 71 0.51 -2.92 -5.83
N ALA A 72 1.68 -2.34 -6.13
CA ALA A 72 1.99 -0.97 -5.75
C ALA A 72 0.98 0.03 -6.32
N SER A 73 0.65 -0.10 -7.61
CA SER A 73 -0.37 0.73 -8.26
C SER A 73 -1.77 0.48 -7.70
N ALA A 74 -2.14 -0.77 -7.41
CA ALA A 74 -3.45 -1.11 -6.84
C ALA A 74 -3.61 -0.54 -5.42
N VAL A 75 -2.56 -0.61 -4.59
CA VAL A 75 -2.56 -0.02 -3.25
C VAL A 75 -2.72 1.49 -3.32
N GLU A 76 -1.90 2.16 -4.15
CA GLU A 76 -1.94 3.61 -4.31
C GLU A 76 -3.33 4.07 -4.77
N TYR A 77 -3.86 3.41 -5.81
CA TYR A 77 -5.20 3.69 -6.33
C TYR A 77 -6.29 3.48 -5.28
N THR A 78 -6.22 2.39 -4.52
CA THR A 78 -7.22 2.09 -3.49
C THR A 78 -7.22 3.13 -2.38
N ILE A 79 -6.04 3.56 -1.91
CA ILE A 79 -5.93 4.61 -0.89
C ILE A 79 -6.50 5.93 -1.43
N GLN A 80 -6.11 6.35 -2.64
CA GLN A 80 -6.60 7.59 -3.25
C GLN A 80 -8.12 7.57 -3.49
N LEU A 81 -8.66 6.47 -4.00
CA LEU A 81 -10.09 6.31 -4.25
C LEU A 81 -10.89 6.46 -2.94
N ARG A 82 -10.48 5.76 -1.88
CA ARG A 82 -11.21 5.79 -0.60
C ARG A 82 -11.09 7.13 0.11
N LEU A 83 -9.95 7.82 0.00
CA LEU A 83 -9.82 9.19 0.51
C LEU A 83 -10.76 10.15 -0.21
N THR A 84 -10.84 10.05 -1.54
CA THR A 84 -11.79 10.85 -2.35
C THR A 84 -13.24 10.56 -1.93
N GLU A 85 -13.60 9.30 -1.71
CA GLU A 85 -14.94 8.94 -1.22
C GLU A 85 -15.25 9.53 0.16
N ILE A 86 -14.28 9.57 1.07
CA ILE A 86 -14.44 10.20 2.39
C ILE A 86 -14.64 11.71 2.25
N GLU A 87 -13.85 12.36 1.39
CA GLU A 87 -13.94 13.80 1.13
C GLU A 87 -15.28 14.19 0.49
N MET A 88 -15.78 13.39 -0.45
CA MET A 88 -17.06 13.63 -1.13
C MET A 88 -18.31 13.31 -0.29
N ALA A 89 -18.14 12.75 0.91
CA ALA A 89 -19.28 12.37 1.75
C ALA A 89 -20.01 13.62 2.30
N ASN A 90 -21.25 13.84 1.85
CA ASN A 90 -22.02 15.05 2.19
C ASN A 90 -22.98 14.87 3.39
N SER A 91 -23.04 13.67 3.97
CA SER A 91 -23.93 13.34 5.08
C SER A 91 -23.22 12.48 6.12
N LYS A 92 -23.69 12.56 7.39
CA LYS A 92 -23.14 11.76 8.50
C LYS A 92 -23.18 10.24 8.23
N SER A 93 -24.25 9.76 7.59
CA SER A 93 -24.40 8.34 7.24
C SER A 93 -23.43 7.91 6.14
N GLN A 94 -23.24 8.73 5.10
CA GLN A 94 -22.23 8.47 4.07
C GLN A 94 -20.82 8.50 4.65
N ASN A 95 -20.49 9.49 5.48
CA ASN A 95 -19.17 9.60 6.12
C ASN A 95 -18.84 8.34 6.95
N LYS A 96 -19.81 7.87 7.75
CA LYS A 96 -19.66 6.62 8.51
C LYS A 96 -19.44 5.40 7.61
N ARG A 97 -20.12 5.35 6.45
CA ARG A 97 -19.98 4.25 5.48
C ARG A 97 -18.62 4.29 4.78
N THR A 98 -18.19 5.45 4.29
CA THR A 98 -16.94 5.60 3.55
C THR A 98 -15.73 5.34 4.45
N ARG A 99 -15.76 5.76 5.73
CA ARG A 99 -14.72 5.40 6.71
C ARG A 99 -14.61 3.90 6.97
N ARG A 100 -15.75 3.20 7.11
CA ARG A 100 -15.75 1.73 7.24
C ARG A 100 -15.20 1.04 5.99
N ASN A 101 -15.60 1.50 4.82
CA ASN A 101 -15.09 0.99 3.55
C ASN A 101 -13.59 1.22 3.42
N PHE A 102 -13.10 2.37 3.88
CA PHE A 102 -11.68 2.69 3.89
C PHE A 102 -10.91 1.72 4.78
N HIS A 103 -11.33 1.53 6.03
CA HIS A 103 -10.75 0.54 6.95
C HIS A 103 -10.69 -0.87 6.31
N HIS A 104 -11.82 -1.33 5.75
CA HIS A 104 -11.88 -2.64 5.08
C HIS A 104 -10.93 -2.73 3.88
N SER A 105 -10.80 -1.66 3.10
CA SER A 105 -9.89 -1.62 1.95
C SER A 105 -8.42 -1.65 2.39
N LEU A 106 -8.06 -0.98 3.48
CA LEU A 106 -6.71 -1.03 4.05
C LEU A 106 -6.36 -2.43 4.54
N GLN A 107 -7.31 -3.14 5.16
CA GLN A 107 -7.14 -4.54 5.54
C GLN A 107 -6.92 -5.44 4.33
N GLN A 108 -7.71 -5.26 3.27
CA GLN A 108 -7.55 -6.06 2.04
C GLN A 108 -6.19 -5.82 1.38
N VAL A 109 -5.80 -4.56 1.24
CA VAL A 109 -4.48 -4.17 0.72
C VAL A 109 -3.33 -4.81 1.52
N ALA A 110 -3.44 -4.85 2.85
CA ALA A 110 -2.44 -5.47 3.70
C ALA A 110 -2.32 -6.98 3.45
N VAL A 111 -3.44 -7.67 3.18
CA VAL A 111 -3.47 -9.08 2.80
C VAL A 111 -2.83 -9.28 1.42
N ASP A 112 -3.17 -8.44 0.45
CA ASP A 112 -2.67 -8.56 -0.91
C ASP A 112 -1.13 -8.41 -0.97
N ILE A 113 -0.56 -7.48 -0.20
CA ILE A 113 0.89 -7.33 -0.05
C ILE A 113 1.52 -8.59 0.57
N ASP A 114 0.89 -9.17 1.59
CA ASP A 114 1.37 -10.40 2.22
C ASP A 114 1.31 -11.60 1.27
N CYS A 115 0.30 -11.67 0.39
CA CYS A 115 0.16 -12.70 -0.63
C CYS A 115 1.32 -12.65 -1.62
N VAL A 116 1.60 -11.47 -2.21
CA VAL A 116 2.73 -11.27 -3.13
C VAL A 116 4.05 -11.67 -2.47
N ARG A 117 4.26 -11.27 -1.21
CA ARG A 117 5.46 -11.65 -0.45
C ARG A 117 5.56 -13.16 -0.18
N LYS A 118 4.44 -13.85 -0.02
CA LYS A 118 4.43 -15.32 0.21
C LYS A 118 4.66 -16.08 -1.08
N GLU A 119 4.06 -15.65 -2.19
CA GLU A 119 4.24 -16.25 -3.50
C GLU A 119 5.70 -16.14 -3.96
N SER A 120 6.34 -15.00 -3.72
CA SER A 120 7.77 -14.82 -4.01
C SER A 120 8.71 -15.73 -3.20
N ASN A 121 8.27 -16.28 -2.07
CA ASN A 121 9.04 -17.26 -1.27
C ASN A 121 8.79 -18.72 -1.70
N LYS A 122 7.77 -19.00 -2.51
CA LYS A 122 7.46 -20.36 -2.97
C LYS A 122 8.21 -20.73 -4.24
N ASP A 123 8.41 -19.76 -5.13
CA ASP A 123 9.09 -19.95 -6.41
C ASP A 123 10.63 -19.92 -6.30
N SER A 124 11.18 -19.68 -5.10
CA SER A 124 12.63 -19.69 -4.82
C SER A 124 13.17 -21.05 -4.32
N ARG A 125 12.49 -22.17 -4.65
CA ARG A 125 12.91 -23.53 -4.30
C ARG A 125 13.01 -24.46 -5.49
#